data_AF-A0A5S6PYK3-F1
#
_entry.id   AF-A0A5S6PYK3-F1
#
_cell.length_a   1.000
_cell.length_b   1.000
_cell.length_c   1.000
_cell.angle_alpha   90.00
_cell.angle_beta   90.00
_cell.angle_gamma   90.00
#
_symmetry.space_group_name_H-M   'P 1'
#
loop_
_entity.id
_entity.type
_entity.pdbx_description
1 polymer ?
#
loop_
_entity_poly.entity_id
_entity_poly.type
_entity_poly.pdbx_seq_one_letter_code
_entity_poly.pdbx_strand_id
1 'polypeptide(L)'
;MSAAWIVTASFLLLLWFAHSEDKSKVAPVNCVDVWPRSLCNATLKQYGKSICTKNNFFGRYECCITCAQALHIAVTDGKFEAKNNFTFYHPMCPDPTDATMANGESWQPWCRQWIDEEEGPAMCQIADIQYRCYKTCNVACKA
;
A
#
# COMPACT_ATOMS: atom_id res chain seq x y z
N MET A 1 -8.84 -29.57 46.15
CA MET A 1 -8.02 -28.71 45.25
C MET A 1 -8.95 -27.65 44.71
N SER A 2 -8.71 -26.38 45.08
CA SER A 2 -9.68 -25.28 44.93
C SER A 2 -9.82 -24.81 43.48
N ALA A 3 -11.05 -24.76 42.98
CA ALA A 3 -11.42 -24.29 41.64
C ALA A 3 -11.02 -22.84 41.33
N ALA A 4 -10.59 -22.07 42.35
CA ALA A 4 -10.19 -20.67 42.21
C ALA A 4 -8.93 -20.45 41.35
N TRP A 5 -8.02 -21.44 41.28
CA TRP A 5 -6.77 -21.31 40.52
C TRP A 5 -6.94 -21.50 39.01
N ILE A 6 -7.99 -22.18 38.57
CA ILE A 6 -8.25 -22.44 37.14
C ILE A 6 -8.80 -21.18 36.47
N VAL A 7 -9.67 -20.44 37.16
CA VAL A 7 -10.33 -19.25 36.61
C VAL A 7 -9.34 -18.09 36.42
N THR A 8 -8.37 -17.93 37.33
CA THR A 8 -7.35 -16.87 37.26
C THR A 8 -6.35 -17.11 36.13
N ALA A 9 -5.96 -18.36 35.87
CA ALA A 9 -5.07 -18.72 34.76
C ALA A 9 -5.73 -18.46 33.38
N SER A 10 -7.03 -18.74 33.25
CA SER A 10 -7.78 -18.49 32.01
C SER A 10 -7.96 -16.99 31.70
N PHE A 11 -8.12 -16.15 32.73
CA PHE A 11 -8.28 -14.69 32.55
C PHE A 11 -6.98 -13.99 32.12
N LEU A 12 -5.82 -14.47 32.59
CA LEU A 12 -4.51 -13.97 32.18
C LEU A 12 -4.14 -14.40 30.74
N LEU A 13 -4.51 -15.62 30.33
CA LEU A 13 -4.32 -16.07 28.94
C LEU A 13 -5.15 -15.24 27.95
N LEU A 14 -6.39 -14.90 28.29
CA LEU A 14 -7.27 -14.08 27.43
C LEU A 14 -6.77 -12.64 27.25
N LEU A 15 -6.13 -12.06 28.27
CA LEU A 15 -5.51 -10.74 28.18
C LEU A 15 -4.24 -10.73 27.30
N TRP A 16 -3.53 -11.86 27.22
CA TRP A 16 -2.37 -12.00 26.32
C TRP A 16 -2.77 -12.15 24.84
N PHE A 17 -3.93 -12.75 24.53
CA PHE A 17 -4.44 -12.80 23.15
C PHE A 17 -5.07 -11.48 22.68
N ALA A 18 -5.47 -10.60 23.61
CA ALA A 18 -6.11 -9.32 23.28
C ALA A 18 -5.10 -8.22 22.91
N HIS A 19 -3.79 -8.45 23.08
CA HIS A 19 -2.75 -7.48 22.74
C HIS A 19 -2.20 -7.65 21.32
N SER A 20 -3.06 -8.04 20.36
CA SER A 20 -2.78 -7.77 18.96
C SER A 20 -2.77 -6.26 18.80
N GLU A 21 -1.61 -5.64 19.00
CA GLU A 21 -1.36 -4.25 18.62
C GLU A 21 -1.75 -4.12 17.15
N ASP A 22 -2.95 -3.59 16.93
CA ASP A 22 -3.42 -3.24 15.60
C ASP A 22 -2.52 -2.07 15.17
N LYS A 23 -1.37 -2.40 14.55
CA LYS A 23 -0.39 -1.41 14.10
C LYS A 23 -1.17 -0.30 13.41
N SER A 24 -0.98 0.95 13.82
CA SER A 24 -1.76 2.05 13.28
C SER A 24 -1.70 2.03 11.75
N LYS A 25 -2.86 2.13 11.09
CA LYS A 25 -2.91 2.06 9.63
C LYS A 25 -2.11 3.21 9.02
N VAL A 26 -1.27 2.91 8.04
CA VAL A 26 -0.49 3.90 7.31
C VAL A 26 -1.36 4.53 6.22
N ALA A 27 -1.36 5.85 6.09
CA ALA A 27 -2.10 6.49 5.00
C ALA A 27 -1.47 6.15 3.63
N PRO A 28 -2.27 5.96 2.56
CA PRO A 28 -1.71 5.84 1.22
C PRO A 28 -0.91 7.10 0.85
N VAL A 29 0.25 6.92 0.22
CA VAL A 29 1.05 8.04 -0.30
C VAL A 29 0.23 8.92 -1.23
N ASN A 30 0.51 10.21 -1.25
CA ASN A 30 -0.17 11.12 -2.18
C ASN A 30 0.07 10.72 -3.64
N CYS A 31 -0.90 11.06 -4.49
CA CYS A 31 -0.78 11.03 -5.93
C CYS A 31 0.12 12.17 -6.40
N VAL A 32 1.37 11.83 -6.67
CA VAL A 32 2.40 12.73 -7.19
C VAL A 32 3.15 12.05 -8.34
N ASP A 33 3.85 12.83 -9.16
CA ASP A 33 4.85 12.29 -10.08
C ASP A 33 6.17 12.19 -9.31
N VAL A 34 6.58 10.96 -8.96
CA VAL A 34 7.90 10.68 -8.38
C VAL A 34 8.97 10.77 -9.46
N TRP A 35 8.64 10.35 -10.68
CA TRP A 35 9.50 10.54 -11.84
C TRP A 35 9.35 11.94 -12.44
N PRO A 36 10.39 12.46 -13.12
CA PRO A 36 10.26 13.70 -13.87
C PRO A 36 9.12 13.63 -14.89
N ARG A 37 8.29 14.68 -14.95
CA ARG A 37 7.15 14.76 -15.86
C ARG A 37 7.52 14.52 -17.33
N SER A 38 8.73 14.90 -17.75
CA SER A 38 9.25 14.61 -19.09
C SER A 38 9.35 13.10 -19.36
N LEU A 39 9.83 12.33 -18.40
CA LEU A 39 9.92 10.88 -18.48
C LEU A 39 8.53 10.24 -18.47
N CYS A 40 7.64 10.68 -17.58
CA CYS A 40 6.25 10.21 -17.57
C CYS A 40 5.57 10.43 -18.93
N ASN A 41 5.68 11.63 -19.51
CA ASN A 41 5.13 11.95 -20.82
C ASN A 41 5.77 11.15 -21.97
N ALA A 42 7.08 10.92 -21.93
CA ALA A 42 7.77 10.10 -22.92
C ALA A 42 7.25 8.66 -22.88
N THR A 43 7.08 8.08 -21.69
CA THR A 43 6.50 6.74 -21.50
C THR A 43 5.06 6.68 -22.01
N LEU A 44 4.23 7.68 -21.72
CA LEU A 44 2.87 7.75 -22.26
C LEU A 44 2.84 7.83 -23.79
N LYS A 45 3.79 8.56 -24.40
CA LYS A 45 3.91 8.65 -25.86
C LYS A 45 4.30 7.30 -26.47
N GLN A 46 5.21 6.58 -25.82
CA GLN A 46 5.73 5.30 -26.31
C GLN A 46 4.73 4.14 -26.15
N TYR A 47 4.08 4.03 -25.01
CA TYR A 47 3.21 2.88 -24.67
C TYR A 47 1.71 3.21 -24.69
N GLY A 48 1.35 4.47 -24.95
CA GLY A 48 -0.01 4.97 -24.93
C GLY A 48 -0.58 5.15 -23.52
N LYS A 49 -1.71 5.86 -23.41
CA LYS A 49 -2.36 6.17 -22.11
C LYS A 49 -2.76 4.94 -21.29
N SER A 50 -2.94 3.79 -21.94
CA SER A 50 -3.36 2.55 -21.26
C SER A 50 -2.34 2.03 -20.24
N ILE A 51 -1.07 2.43 -20.33
CA ILE A 51 -0.05 2.04 -19.35
C ILE A 51 -0.40 2.52 -17.93
N CYS A 52 -1.10 3.65 -17.80
CA CYS A 52 -1.55 4.20 -16.51
C CYS A 52 -2.46 3.26 -15.72
N THR A 53 -3.22 2.40 -16.42
CA THR A 53 -4.17 1.48 -15.79
C THR A 53 -3.69 0.04 -15.84
N LYS A 54 -2.88 -0.32 -16.85
CA LYS A 54 -2.30 -1.66 -16.98
C LYS A 54 -1.13 -1.90 -16.04
N ASN A 55 -0.34 -0.87 -15.76
CA ASN A 55 0.76 -0.93 -14.82
C ASN A 55 0.44 -0.01 -13.64
N ASN A 56 -0.07 -0.61 -12.56
CA ASN A 56 -0.44 0.14 -11.36
C ASN A 56 0.77 0.82 -10.73
N PHE A 57 1.98 0.24 -10.79
CA PHE A 57 3.18 0.88 -10.28
C PHE A 57 3.47 2.19 -11.00
N PHE A 58 3.58 2.11 -12.33
CA PHE A 58 3.81 3.29 -13.17
C PHE A 58 2.71 4.34 -12.97
N GLY A 59 1.45 3.89 -13.07
CA GLY A 59 0.31 4.78 -13.04
C GLY A 59 0.12 5.45 -11.68
N ARG A 60 0.13 4.69 -10.58
CA ARG A 60 -0.26 5.18 -9.25
C ARG A 60 0.92 5.67 -8.42
N TYR A 61 2.10 5.09 -8.57
CA TYR A 61 3.23 5.31 -7.67
C TYR A 61 4.39 6.08 -8.33
N GLU A 62 4.61 5.95 -9.64
CA GLU A 62 5.70 6.69 -10.32
C GLU A 62 5.24 8.00 -10.98
N CYS A 63 4.11 7.99 -11.70
CA CYS A 63 3.67 9.07 -12.60
C CYS A 63 2.20 9.47 -12.41
N CYS A 64 1.74 9.57 -11.15
CA CYS A 64 0.33 9.66 -10.81
C CYS A 64 -0.40 10.89 -11.35
N ILE A 65 0.17 12.09 -11.23
CA ILE A 65 -0.47 13.32 -11.70
C ILE A 65 -0.53 13.31 -13.22
N THR A 66 0.57 12.91 -13.87
CA THR A 66 0.62 12.83 -15.34
C THR A 66 -0.40 11.81 -15.88
N CYS A 67 -0.54 10.66 -15.23
CA CYS A 67 -1.55 9.67 -15.59
C CYS A 67 -2.99 10.15 -15.33
N ALA A 68 -3.25 10.77 -14.18
CA ALA A 68 -4.56 11.33 -13.86
C ALA A 68 -4.99 12.37 -14.91
N GLN A 69 -4.09 13.27 -15.31
CA GLN A 69 -4.34 14.24 -16.38
C GLN A 69 -4.66 13.57 -17.72
N ALA A 70 -3.87 12.57 -18.12
CA ALA A 70 -4.07 11.86 -19.38
C ALA A 70 -5.43 11.14 -19.44
N LEU A 71 -5.94 10.71 -18.28
CA LEU A 71 -7.22 10.02 -18.08
C LEU A 71 -8.38 10.96 -17.70
N HIS A 72 -8.15 12.28 -17.62
CA HIS A 72 -9.14 13.27 -17.19
C HIS A 72 -9.74 12.99 -15.81
N ILE A 73 -8.87 12.66 -14.86
CA ILE A 73 -9.20 12.42 -13.45
C ILE A 73 -8.63 13.60 -12.63
N ALA A 74 -9.49 14.22 -11.82
CA ALA A 74 -9.09 15.31 -10.95
C ALA A 74 -8.35 14.77 -9.72
N VAL A 75 -7.22 15.40 -9.38
CA VAL A 75 -6.47 15.14 -8.15
C VAL A 75 -6.63 16.36 -7.24
N THR A 76 -7.10 16.14 -6.02
CA THR A 76 -7.30 17.17 -5.00
C THR A 76 -6.58 16.74 -3.74
N ASP A 77 -5.69 17.58 -3.22
CA ASP A 77 -4.85 17.30 -2.05
C ASP A 77 -4.11 15.96 -2.14
N GLY A 78 -3.61 15.65 -3.33
CA GLY A 78 -2.89 14.40 -3.60
C GLY A 78 -3.79 13.16 -3.64
N LYS A 79 -5.11 13.28 -3.67
CA LYS A 79 -6.05 12.15 -3.73
C LYS A 79 -6.95 12.25 -4.96
N PHE A 80 -7.46 11.11 -5.42
CA PHE A 80 -8.41 11.06 -6.52
C PHE A 80 -9.41 9.92 -6.32
N GLU A 81 -10.59 10.07 -6.91
CA GLU A 81 -11.58 9.01 -6.95
C GLU A 81 -11.27 8.03 -8.09
N ALA A 82 -11.39 6.73 -7.79
CA ALA A 82 -11.09 5.70 -8.75
C ALA A 82 -12.00 5.79 -9.98
N LYS A 83 -11.41 5.71 -11.18
CA LYS A 83 -12.13 5.79 -12.46
C LYS A 83 -11.37 5.05 -13.54
N ASN A 84 -12.07 4.36 -14.45
CA ASN A 84 -11.46 3.67 -15.59
C ASN A 84 -10.31 2.70 -15.22
N ASN A 85 -10.43 1.96 -14.11
CA ASN A 85 -9.38 1.08 -13.56
C ASN A 85 -8.10 1.80 -13.12
N PHE A 86 -8.12 3.13 -13.00
CA PHE A 86 -7.10 3.89 -12.29
C PHE A 86 -7.55 4.06 -10.84
N THR A 87 -6.89 3.39 -9.90
CA THR A 87 -7.30 3.34 -8.49
C THR A 87 -6.29 4.06 -7.59
N PHE A 88 -6.80 4.82 -6.62
CA PHE A 88 -5.95 5.47 -5.60
C PHE A 88 -5.47 4.49 -4.52
N TYR A 89 -6.33 3.52 -4.18
CA TYR A 89 -6.02 2.46 -3.22
C TYR A 89 -5.54 1.19 -3.93
N HIS A 90 -4.99 0.24 -3.16
CA HIS A 90 -4.59 -1.07 -3.68
C HIS A 90 -5.77 -1.77 -4.37
N PRO A 91 -5.59 -2.37 -5.56
CA PRO A 91 -6.69 -2.99 -6.32
C PRO A 91 -7.43 -4.13 -5.58
N MET A 92 -6.76 -4.79 -4.63
CA MET A 92 -7.34 -5.89 -3.84
C MET A 92 -7.93 -5.45 -2.49
N CYS A 93 -8.01 -4.14 -2.21
CA CYS A 93 -8.74 -3.66 -1.02
C CYS A 93 -10.17 -4.24 -0.99
N PRO A 94 -10.70 -4.66 0.18
CA PRO A 94 -10.17 -4.42 1.54
C PRO A 94 -9.05 -5.37 2.02
N ASP A 95 -8.70 -6.39 1.24
CA ASP A 95 -7.71 -7.42 1.60
C ASP A 95 -6.45 -7.31 0.72
N PRO A 96 -5.62 -6.26 0.88
CA PRO A 96 -4.45 -6.06 0.03
C PRO A 96 -3.39 -7.13 0.26
N THR A 97 -2.50 -7.26 -0.72
CA THR A 97 -1.32 -8.13 -0.68
C THR A 97 -0.07 -7.29 -0.89
N ASP A 98 1.08 -7.81 -0.46
CA ASP A 98 2.35 -7.31 -0.97
C ASP A 98 2.48 -7.68 -2.45
N ALA A 99 3.27 -6.91 -3.20
CA ALA A 99 3.46 -7.14 -4.62
C ALA A 99 4.14 -8.49 -4.88
N THR A 100 4.00 -8.98 -6.11
CA THR A 100 4.74 -10.14 -6.61
C THR A 100 5.89 -9.65 -7.50
N MET A 101 7.04 -10.28 -7.37
CA MET A 101 8.22 -10.10 -8.20
C MET A 101 7.97 -10.60 -9.63
N ALA A 102 8.82 -10.19 -10.58
CA ALA A 102 8.69 -10.60 -11.98
C ALA A 102 8.83 -12.11 -12.19
N ASN A 103 9.54 -12.81 -11.28
CA ASN A 103 9.70 -14.26 -11.29
C ASN A 103 8.53 -15.02 -10.63
N GLY A 104 7.48 -14.32 -10.17
CA GLY A 104 6.32 -14.91 -9.51
C GLY A 104 6.45 -15.08 -7.99
N GLU A 105 7.58 -14.72 -7.38
CA GLU A 105 7.77 -14.79 -5.93
C GLU A 105 7.15 -13.59 -5.21
N SER A 106 6.74 -13.74 -3.95
CA SER A 106 6.19 -12.63 -3.17
C SER A 106 7.29 -11.70 -2.66
N TRP A 107 7.04 -10.39 -2.67
CA TRP A 107 7.89 -9.40 -1.96
C TRP A 107 7.79 -9.50 -0.44
N GLN A 108 6.79 -10.20 0.10
CA GLN A 108 6.51 -10.22 1.53
C GLN A 108 7.69 -10.60 2.43
N PRO A 109 8.54 -11.61 2.13
CA PRO A 109 9.70 -11.92 2.96
C PRO A 109 10.69 -10.76 3.04
N TRP A 110 10.96 -10.09 1.91
CA TRP A 110 11.80 -8.91 1.86
C TRP A 110 11.16 -7.75 2.64
N CYS A 111 9.86 -7.51 2.43
CA CYS A 111 9.14 -6.45 3.15
C CYS A 111 9.22 -6.64 4.68
N ARG A 112 9.02 -7.86 5.19
CA ARG A 112 9.12 -8.13 6.64
C ARG A 112 10.54 -8.00 7.19
N GLN A 113 11.56 -8.21 6.36
CA GLN A 113 12.95 -8.07 6.76
C GLN A 113 13.35 -6.59 6.91
N TRP A 114 12.82 -5.71 6.06
CA TRP A 114 13.27 -4.31 5.96
C TRP A 114 12.29 -3.28 6.49
N ILE A 115 11.02 -3.66 6.71
CA ILE A 115 10.02 -2.83 7.38
C ILE A 115 9.95 -3.30 8.83
N ASP A 116 10.95 -2.89 9.61
CA ASP A 116 10.98 -3.10 11.06
C ASP A 116 10.13 -2.06 11.82
N GLU A 117 10.14 -2.10 13.15
CA GLU A 117 9.29 -1.22 13.96
C GLU A 117 9.84 0.21 14.08
N GLU A 118 11.14 0.42 13.85
CA GLU A 118 11.80 1.71 14.07
C GLU A 118 11.81 2.55 12.80
N GLU A 119 12.28 2.00 11.69
CA GLU A 119 12.39 2.69 10.40
C GLU A 119 11.20 2.40 9.47
N GLY A 120 10.48 1.29 9.71
CA GLY A 120 9.34 0.87 8.90
C GLY A 120 8.29 1.96 8.67
N PRO A 121 7.85 2.73 9.69
CA PRO A 121 6.87 3.79 9.49
C PRO A 121 7.31 4.86 8.48
N ALA A 122 8.59 5.23 8.46
CA ALA A 122 9.15 6.19 7.52
C ALA A 122 9.31 5.57 6.12
N MET A 123 9.81 4.33 6.04
CA MET A 123 9.95 3.59 4.79
C MET A 123 8.61 3.41 4.10
N CYS A 124 7.55 3.13 4.86
CA CYS A 124 6.19 3.02 4.36
C CYS A 124 5.57 4.34 3.87
N GLN A 125 6.29 5.47 3.92
CA GLN A 125 5.87 6.72 3.24
C GLN A 125 6.49 6.86 1.83
N ILE A 126 7.35 5.93 1.42
CA ILE A 126 7.96 5.93 0.08
C ILE A 126 7.03 5.21 -0.90
N ALA A 127 6.77 5.82 -2.06
CA ALA A 127 5.80 5.29 -3.03
C ALA A 127 6.15 3.87 -3.50
N ASP A 128 7.42 3.63 -3.83
CA ASP A 128 7.91 2.30 -4.24
C ASP A 128 7.76 1.24 -3.16
N ILE A 129 7.98 1.64 -1.90
CA ILE A 129 7.82 0.75 -0.75
C ILE A 129 6.34 0.46 -0.52
N GLN A 130 5.45 1.45 -0.55
CA GLN A 130 4.01 1.19 -0.44
C GLN A 130 3.49 0.32 -1.57
N TYR A 131 3.98 0.48 -2.81
CA TYR A 131 3.61 -0.41 -3.90
C TYR A 131 4.03 -1.87 -3.63
N ARG A 132 5.29 -2.07 -3.20
CA ARG A 132 5.85 -3.42 -2.98
C ARG A 132 5.31 -4.09 -1.72
N CYS A 133 5.16 -3.32 -0.66
CA CYS A 133 4.96 -3.78 0.70
C CYS A 133 3.62 -3.29 1.28
N TYR A 134 2.59 -3.09 0.45
CA TYR A 134 1.32 -2.48 0.85
C TYR A 134 0.69 -3.15 2.08
N LYS A 135 0.68 -4.48 2.11
CA LYS A 135 0.14 -5.26 3.24
C LYS A 135 1.06 -5.17 4.44
N THR A 136 2.36 -5.37 4.25
CA THR A 136 3.34 -5.32 5.35
C THR A 136 3.40 -3.93 6.00
N CYS A 137 3.25 -2.87 5.23
CA CYS A 137 3.14 -1.48 5.69
C CYS A 137 1.78 -1.15 6.34
N ASN A 138 0.83 -2.09 6.37
CA ASN A 138 -0.53 -1.86 6.85
C ASN A 138 -1.19 -0.60 6.26
N VAL A 139 -1.05 -0.40 4.94
CA VAL A 139 -1.59 0.79 4.28
C VAL A 139 -3.11 0.73 4.25
N ALA A 140 -3.75 1.85 4.62
CA ALA A 140 -5.20 1.94 4.75
C ALA A 140 -5.91 1.82 3.39
N CYS A 141 -6.89 0.93 3.33
CA CYS A 141 -7.91 0.94 2.28
C CYS A 141 -8.95 2.05 2.51
N LYS A 142 -9.77 2.35 1.47
CA LYS A 142 -10.95 3.21 1.63
C LYS A 142 -11.86 2.59 2.69
N ALA A 143 -12.26 3.40 3.68
CA ALA A 143 -13.21 3.02 4.72
C ALA A 143 -14.64 2.93 4.16
#